data_AF-A0A7C7VJV2-F1
#
_entry.id   AF-A0A7C7VJV2-F1
#
_cell.length_a   1.000
_cell.length_b   1.000
_cell.length_c   1.000
_cell.angle_alpha   90.00
_cell.angle_beta   90.00
_cell.angle_gamma   90.00
#
_symmetry.space_group_name_H-M   'P 1'
#
loop_
_entity.id
_entity.type
_entity.pdbx_description
1 polymer ?
#
loop_
_entity_poly.entity_id
_entity_poly.type
_entity_poly.pdbx_seq_one_letter_code
_entity_poly.pdbx_strand_id
1 'polypeptide(L)'
;MESVPQRRFFSIIDGIIAGERDGPMKAIPKAVGRVIGGENLIAVDVIATMLMGFDPNKLKYLTHLLKPHRYNLSINIEDIVVESNVQKYKDIFTLPRKETLCFDAPQTWEGYMELE
;
A
#
# COMPACT_ATOMS: atom_id res chain seq x y z
N MET A 1 -17.95 24.35 0.70
CA MET A 1 -16.85 23.41 0.45
C MET A 1 -16.34 23.74 -0.94
N GLU A 2 -15.10 24.21 -1.05
CA GLU A 2 -14.52 24.64 -2.33
C GLU A 2 -14.52 23.47 -3.33
N SER A 3 -14.88 23.75 -4.59
CA SER A 3 -15.02 22.73 -5.65
C SER A 3 -13.70 22.34 -6.30
N VAL A 4 -12.62 23.08 -6.03
CA VAL A 4 -11.29 22.85 -6.60
C VAL A 4 -10.27 22.50 -5.50
N PRO A 5 -9.34 21.54 -5.75
CA PRO A 5 -8.29 21.19 -4.80
C PRO A 5 -7.46 22.41 -4.39
N GLN A 6 -7.43 22.72 -3.10
CA GLN A 6 -6.72 23.89 -2.57
C GLN A 6 -5.23 23.64 -2.34
N ARG A 7 -4.78 22.38 -2.39
CA ARG A 7 -3.40 21.97 -2.15
C ARG A 7 -3.03 20.82 -3.05
N ARG A 8 -1.82 20.88 -3.58
CA ARG A 8 -1.15 19.75 -4.23
C ARG A 8 -0.44 18.95 -3.13
N PHE A 9 -0.61 17.64 -3.15
CA PHE A 9 0.07 16.74 -2.21
C PHE A 9 0.94 15.77 -3.00
N PHE A 10 2.05 15.39 -2.39
CA PHE A 10 2.88 14.29 -2.85
C PHE A 10 3.18 13.44 -1.61
N SER A 11 2.70 12.21 -1.62
CA SER A 11 2.89 11.25 -0.52
C SER A 11 4.15 10.45 -0.78
N ILE A 12 4.93 10.20 0.28
CA ILE A 12 6.15 9.39 0.25
C ILE A 12 6.11 8.43 1.42
N ILE A 13 6.33 7.14 1.15
CA ILE A 13 6.61 6.11 2.14
C ILE A 13 8.07 5.72 2.03
N ASP A 14 8.79 5.87 3.14
CA ASP A 14 10.16 5.37 3.29
C ASP A 14 10.13 3.96 3.90
N GLY A 15 10.55 2.98 3.11
CA GLY A 15 10.77 1.61 3.51
C GLY A 15 12.22 1.19 3.31
N ILE A 16 13.20 2.06 3.57
CA ILE A 16 14.62 1.66 3.56
C ILE A 16 14.82 0.52 4.58
N ILE A 17 14.34 0.73 5.81
CA ILE A 17 14.14 -0.30 6.83
C ILE A 17 12.67 -0.23 7.24
N ALA A 18 11.91 -1.27 6.94
CA ALA A 18 10.50 -1.40 7.31
C ALA A 18 10.35 -2.25 8.59
N GLY A 19 9.16 -2.28 9.17
CA GLY A 19 8.80 -3.17 10.27
C GLY A 19 7.81 -4.24 9.82
N GLU A 20 8.05 -5.50 10.17
CA GLU A 20 7.10 -6.62 10.00
C GLU A 20 6.73 -7.27 11.35
N ARG A 21 5.75 -8.18 11.35
CA ARG A 21 5.15 -8.80 12.55
C ARG A 21 4.44 -7.79 13.46
N ASP A 22 4.59 -7.91 14.78
CA ASP A 22 3.78 -7.21 15.78
C ASP A 22 4.20 -5.74 16.00
N GLY A 23 3.89 -4.88 15.04
CA GLY A 23 4.03 -3.43 15.19
C GLY A 23 2.97 -2.78 16.11
N PRO A 24 3.19 -1.53 16.57
CA PRO A 24 4.39 -0.71 16.39
C PRO A 24 5.50 -1.02 17.42
N MET A 25 5.16 -1.64 18.56
CA MET A 25 6.08 -1.79 19.70
C MET A 25 7.04 -2.98 19.58
N LYS A 26 6.69 -4.02 18.82
CA LYS A 26 7.47 -5.27 18.67
C LYS A 26 7.73 -5.61 17.20
N ALA A 27 7.73 -4.61 16.33
CA ALA A 27 8.04 -4.80 14.92
C ALA A 27 9.48 -5.32 14.78
N ILE A 28 9.69 -6.24 13.84
CA ILE A 28 11.01 -6.73 13.48
C ILE A 28 11.50 -5.96 12.26
N PRO A 29 12.74 -5.44 12.28
CA PRO A 29 13.26 -4.69 11.16
C PRO A 29 13.45 -5.58 9.93
N LYS A 30 12.93 -5.13 8.80
CA LYS A 30 13.10 -5.73 7.48
C LYS A 30 13.81 -4.75 6.56
N ALA A 31 15.02 -5.11 6.09
CA ALA A 31 15.75 -4.31 5.12
C ALA A 31 15.09 -4.44 3.74
N VAL A 32 14.32 -3.42 3.34
CA VAL A 32 13.53 -3.43 2.11
C VAL A 32 14.19 -2.59 1.02
N GLY A 33 14.80 -1.45 1.38
CA GLY A 33 15.53 -0.60 0.43
C GLY A 33 14.63 -0.01 -0.66
N ARG A 34 13.41 0.40 -0.30
CA ARG A 34 12.42 0.97 -1.23
C ARG A 34 11.85 2.27 -0.70
N VAL A 35 11.54 3.16 -1.63
CA VAL A 35 10.75 4.37 -1.40
C VAL A 35 9.60 4.33 -2.39
N ILE A 36 8.39 4.61 -1.93
CA ILE A 36 7.18 4.67 -2.76
C ILE A 36 6.69 6.11 -2.71
N GLY A 37 6.31 6.67 -3.85
CA GLY A 37 5.80 8.03 -3.90
C GLY A 37 4.75 8.23 -4.98
N GLY A 38 3.87 9.21 -4.77
CA GLY A 38 2.79 9.51 -5.71
C GLY A 38 1.94 10.71 -5.29
N GLU A 39 1.14 11.21 -6.23
CA GLU A 39 0.28 12.39 -6.04
C GLU A 39 -1.04 12.07 -5.30
N ASN A 40 -1.34 10.79 -5.10
CA ASN A 40 -2.50 10.33 -4.37
C ASN A 40 -2.07 9.44 -3.19
N LEU A 41 -2.44 9.85 -1.97
CA LEU A 41 -2.05 9.13 -0.76
C LEU A 41 -2.64 7.71 -0.66
N ILE A 42 -3.88 7.50 -1.12
CA ILE A 42 -4.55 6.20 -1.06
C ILE A 42 -3.92 5.26 -2.08
N ALA A 43 -3.57 5.76 -3.27
CA ALA A 43 -2.86 4.96 -4.26
C ALA A 43 -1.50 4.50 -3.73
N VAL A 44 -0.76 5.38 -3.06
CA VAL A 44 0.54 5.05 -2.45
C VAL A 44 0.39 3.96 -1.38
N ASP A 45 -0.61 4.06 -0.50
CA ASP A 45 -0.88 3.02 0.52
C ASP A 45 -1.33 1.69 -0.08
N VAL A 46 -2.15 1.72 -1.15
CA VAL A 46 -2.57 0.51 -1.89
C VAL A 46 -1.34 -0.20 -2.46
N ILE A 47 -0.46 0.53 -3.17
CA ILE A 47 0.75 -0.06 -3.74
C ILE A 47 1.72 -0.55 -2.66
N ALA A 48 1.88 0.19 -1.57
CA ALA A 48 2.68 -0.27 -0.43
C ALA A 48 2.13 -1.57 0.16
N THR A 49 0.81 -1.67 0.32
CA THR A 49 0.13 -2.88 0.80
C THR A 49 0.39 -4.08 -0.11
N MET A 50 0.22 -3.91 -1.42
CA MET A 50 0.47 -4.97 -2.39
C MET A 50 1.95 -5.38 -2.44
N LEU A 51 2.86 -4.40 -2.36
CA LEU A 51 4.30 -4.66 -2.27
C LEU A 51 4.68 -5.42 -1.00
N MET A 52 4.00 -5.19 0.12
CA MET A 52 4.18 -6.00 1.34
C MET A 52 3.66 -7.44 1.16
N GLY A 53 2.81 -7.71 0.16
CA GLY A 53 2.20 -9.02 -0.07
C GLY A 53 0.83 -9.19 0.59
N PHE A 54 0.15 -8.08 0.87
CA PHE A 54 -1.18 -8.06 1.48
C PHE A 54 -2.24 -7.59 0.48
N ASP A 55 -3.49 -8.02 0.69
CA ASP A 55 -4.63 -7.63 -0.11
C ASP A 55 -5.21 -6.29 0.40
N PRO A 56 -5.17 -5.21 -0.40
CA PRO A 56 -5.73 -3.91 0.01
C PRO A 56 -7.22 -3.95 0.31
N ASN A 57 -7.98 -4.90 -0.25
CA ASN A 57 -9.42 -5.04 0.01
C ASN A 57 -9.73 -5.61 1.40
N LYS A 58 -8.74 -6.26 2.05
CA LYS A 58 -8.89 -6.83 3.39
C LYS A 58 -8.49 -5.85 4.50
N LEU A 59 -7.77 -4.79 4.16
CA LEU A 59 -7.44 -3.70 5.09
C LEU A 59 -8.63 -2.76 5.26
N LYS A 60 -9.34 -2.88 6.40
CA LYS A 60 -10.58 -2.12 6.69
C LYS A 60 -10.50 -0.62 6.39
N TYR A 61 -9.36 0.03 6.67
CA TYR A 61 -9.21 1.46 6.41
C TYR A 61 -9.12 1.76 4.89
N LEU A 62 -8.37 0.97 4.13
CA LEU A 62 -8.32 1.08 2.67
C LEU A 62 -9.69 0.77 2.06
N THR A 63 -10.33 -0.33 2.47
CA THR A 63 -11.67 -0.69 2.00
C THR A 63 -12.69 0.43 2.25
N HIS A 64 -12.54 1.19 3.34
CA HIS A 64 -13.38 2.34 3.64
C HIS A 64 -13.07 3.55 2.76
N LEU A 65 -11.78 3.86 2.54
CA LEU A 65 -11.34 5.01 1.75
C LEU A 65 -11.52 4.83 0.24
N LEU A 66 -11.51 3.59 -0.24
CA LEU A 66 -11.79 3.25 -1.64
C LEU A 66 -13.27 3.42 -2.00
N LYS A 67 -14.17 3.47 -1.01
CA LYS A 67 -15.60 3.70 -1.24
C LYS A 67 -15.92 5.19 -1.31
N PRO A 68 -16.96 5.59 -2.06
CA PRO A 68 -17.42 6.97 -2.10
C PRO A 68 -17.67 7.51 -0.69
N HIS A 69 -17.09 8.67 -0.40
CA HIS A 69 -17.19 9.29 0.92
C HIS A 69 -17.17 10.82 0.80
N ARG A 70 -17.56 11.52 1.87
CA ARG A 70 -17.76 12.98 1.87
C ARG A 70 -16.55 13.83 1.46
N TYR A 71 -15.33 13.29 1.51
CA TYR A 71 -14.10 14.03 1.20
C TYR A 71 -13.59 13.86 -0.23
N ASN A 72 -14.29 13.13 -1.09
CA ASN A 72 -13.92 12.92 -2.50
C ASN A 72 -12.45 12.49 -2.73
N LEU A 73 -11.98 11.53 -1.92
CA LEU A 73 -10.62 10.96 -1.99
C LEU A 73 -10.65 9.55 -2.61
N SER A 74 -11.84 8.96 -2.77
CA SER A 74 -12.00 7.62 -3.31
C SER A 74 -11.41 7.52 -4.70
N ILE A 75 -10.65 6.45 -4.93
CA ILE A 75 -10.06 6.09 -6.22
C ILE A 75 -10.43 4.65 -6.56
N ASN A 76 -10.43 4.32 -7.85
CA ASN A 76 -10.45 2.92 -8.26
C ASN A 76 -9.02 2.41 -8.33
N ILE A 77 -8.80 1.18 -7.85
CA ILE A 77 -7.48 0.52 -7.91
C ILE A 77 -7.02 0.36 -9.37
N GLU A 78 -7.97 0.12 -10.28
CA GLU A 78 -7.73 -0.04 -11.73
C GLU A 78 -7.17 1.22 -12.40
N ASP A 79 -7.38 2.39 -11.81
CA ASP A 79 -6.88 3.67 -12.34
C ASP A 79 -5.44 3.97 -11.88
N ILE A 80 -4.86 3.14 -10.99
CA ILE A 80 -3.52 3.36 -10.45
C ILE A 80 -2.46 2.90 -11.48
N VAL A 81 -1.66 3.85 -11.95
CA VAL A 81 -0.49 3.58 -12.80
C VAL A 81 0.78 3.51 -11.95
N VAL A 82 1.55 2.44 -12.12
CA VAL A 82 2.78 2.20 -11.35
C VAL A 82 3.99 2.26 -12.27
N GLU A 83 4.90 3.19 -11.96
CA GLU A 83 6.24 3.23 -12.55
C GLU A 83 7.29 2.82 -11.52
N SER A 84 8.23 1.99 -11.94
CA SER A 84 9.28 1.47 -11.06
C SER A 84 10.58 1.23 -11.80
N ASN A 85 11.70 1.43 -11.09
CA ASN A 85 13.02 1.00 -11.53
C ASN A 85 13.20 -0.53 -11.44
N VAL A 86 12.29 -1.24 -10.78
CA VAL A 86 12.24 -2.70 -10.72
C VAL A 86 11.09 -3.18 -11.59
N GLN A 87 11.41 -3.78 -12.74
CA GLN A 87 10.44 -4.05 -13.80
C GLN A 87 9.20 -4.83 -13.35
N LYS A 88 9.36 -5.86 -12.51
CA LYS A 88 8.25 -6.69 -12.03
C LYS A 88 7.19 -5.93 -11.22
N TYR A 89 7.54 -4.79 -10.62
CA TYR A 89 6.59 -4.01 -9.82
C TYR A 89 5.68 -3.12 -10.67
N LYS A 90 5.95 -2.99 -11.97
CA LYS A 90 4.98 -2.38 -12.89
C LYS A 90 3.72 -3.25 -13.03
N ASP A 91 3.88 -4.57 -12.91
CA ASP A 91 2.81 -5.55 -13.00
C ASP A 91 2.27 -5.98 -11.63
N ILE A 92 2.43 -5.14 -10.59
CA ILE A 92 2.13 -5.47 -9.18
C ILE A 92 0.71 -6.01 -8.95
N PHE A 93 -0.27 -5.59 -9.76
CA PHE A 93 -1.65 -6.06 -9.67
C PHE A 93 -1.85 -7.54 -10.03
N THR A 94 -0.90 -8.13 -10.73
CA THR A 94 -0.91 -9.55 -11.15
C THR A 94 0.21 -10.35 -10.50
N LEU A 95 1.05 -9.70 -9.68
CA LEU A 95 2.24 -10.30 -9.13
C LEU A 95 1.86 -11.24 -7.98
N PRO A 96 2.28 -12.53 -8.00
CA PRO A 96 1.98 -13.45 -6.92
C PRO A 96 2.70 -13.02 -5.63
N ARG A 97 2.12 -13.34 -4.47
CA ARG A 97 2.69 -12.91 -3.16
C ARG A 97 4.18 -13.21 -3.05
N LYS A 98 4.62 -14.40 -3.46
CA LYS A 98 6.02 -14.86 -3.40
C LYS A 98 7.03 -13.94 -4.11
N GLU A 99 6.57 -13.12 -5.05
CA GLU A 99 7.40 -12.20 -5.83
C GLU A 99 7.33 -10.74 -5.31
N THR A 100 6.49 -10.49 -4.31
CA THR A 100 6.43 -9.22 -3.55
C THR A 100 7.57 -9.15 -2.53
N LEU A 101 7.47 -8.27 -1.53
CA LEU A 101 8.41 -8.21 -0.41
C LEU A 101 8.10 -9.24 0.70
N CYS A 102 7.01 -10.00 0.59
CA CYS A 102 6.63 -11.10 1.49
C CYS A 102 6.77 -10.72 2.98
N PHE A 103 6.07 -9.69 3.43
CA PHE A 103 6.05 -9.32 4.84
C PHE A 103 5.35 -10.39 5.68
N ASP A 104 5.88 -10.60 6.88
CA ASP A 104 5.19 -11.36 7.91
C ASP A 104 4.11 -10.47 8.53
N ALA A 105 2.86 -10.92 8.47
CA ALA A 105 1.76 -10.25 9.15
C ALA A 105 1.91 -10.38 10.68
N PRO A 106 1.28 -9.48 11.47
CA PRO A 106 1.05 -9.74 12.89
C PRO A 106 0.36 -11.11 13.08
N GLN A 107 0.64 -11.80 14.17
CA GLN A 107 0.13 -13.16 14.41
C GLN A 107 -1.41 -13.24 14.36
N THR A 108 -2.09 -12.14 14.68
CA THR A 108 -3.55 -12.04 14.63
C THR A 108 -4.14 -11.92 13.21
N TRP A 109 -3.31 -11.67 12.21
CA TRP A 109 -3.69 -11.38 10.81
C TRP A 109 -3.22 -12.46 9.82
N GLU A 110 -2.38 -13.37 10.29
CA GLU A 110 -1.78 -14.44 9.50
C GLU A 110 -2.83 -15.32 8.83
N GLY A 111 -2.70 -15.52 7.52
CA GLY A 111 -3.61 -16.30 6.68
C GLY A 111 -4.92 -15.60 6.31
N TYR A 112 -5.18 -14.40 6.84
CA TYR A 112 -6.35 -13.61 6.48
C TYR A 112 -5.99 -12.49 5.49
N MET A 113 -4.88 -11.79 5.71
CA MET A 113 -4.56 -10.53 5.04
C MET A 113 -3.76 -10.67 3.74
N GLU A 114 -3.15 -11.82 3.52
CA GLU A 114 -2.20 -12.09 2.45
C GLU A 114 -2.88 -12.17 1.07
N LEU A 115 -2.12 -11.82 0.03
CA LEU A 115 -2.43 -12.16 -1.35
C LEU A 115 -2.20 -13.66 -1.58
N GLU A 116 -3.01 -14.26 -2.47
CA GLU A 116 -2.84 -15.66 -2.90
C GLU A 116 -1.52 -15.90 -3.66
#